data_AF-A0A127K9D7-F1
#
_entry.id   AF-A0A127K9D7-F1
#
_cell.length_a   1.000
_cell.length_b   1.000
_cell.length_c   1.000
_cell.angle_alpha   90.00
_cell.angle_beta   90.00
_cell.angle_gamma   90.00
#
_symmetry.space_group_name_H-M   'P 1'
#
loop_
_entity.id
_entity.type
_entity.pdbx_description
1 polymer ?
#
loop_
_entity_poly.entity_id
_entity_poly.type
_entity_poly.pdbx_seq_one_letter_code
_entity_poly.pdbx_strand_id
1 'polypeptide(L)'
;MSLRQLVWLLVVVCVGFAAWQLLRALIVARRTPPRATSAPAVTVVDEEGAEDDGFDYAPALRPRPVTPAPAAPQAASDAVVERSADTFQLELESRHLRREVAELRALVSRQHAEIDALQLEVAGLRTQLEDAGASASGVSPEYSESLRLAEQGMAAEEIAARCGITVAEAELVLSLARSRGAPR
;
A
#
# COMPACT_ATOMS: atom_id res chain seq x y z
N MET A 1 28.56 -3.97 -7.73
CA MET A 1 27.93 -2.68 -8.12
C MET A 1 28.48 -1.59 -7.24
N SER A 2 28.82 -0.43 -7.78
CA SER A 2 29.42 0.65 -6.98
C SER A 2 28.38 1.23 -6.01
N LEU A 3 28.80 1.60 -4.80
CA LEU A 3 27.91 2.17 -3.76
C LEU A 3 27.09 3.36 -4.29
N ARG A 4 27.71 4.16 -5.17
CA ARG A 4 27.07 5.29 -5.87
C ARG A 4 25.92 4.86 -6.78
N GLN A 5 26.06 3.75 -7.50
CA GLN A 5 24.97 3.19 -8.33
C GLN A 5 23.82 2.70 -7.45
N LEU A 6 24.11 2.11 -6.29
CA LEU A 6 23.11 1.65 -5.34
C LEU A 6 22.31 2.83 -4.75
N VAL A 7 22.98 3.91 -4.38
CA VAL A 7 22.34 5.15 -3.91
C VAL A 7 21.47 5.76 -5.01
N TRP A 8 21.96 5.83 -6.24
CA TRP A 8 21.18 6.36 -7.36
C TRP A 8 19.93 5.52 -7.67
N LEU A 9 20.06 4.20 -7.64
CA LEU A 9 18.90 3.30 -7.81
C LEU A 9 17.87 3.50 -6.70
N LEU A 10 18.31 3.62 -5.44
CA LEU A 10 17.41 3.87 -4.32
C LEU A 10 16.69 5.21 -4.45
N VAL A 11 17.39 6.27 -4.85
CA VAL A 11 16.79 7.58 -5.11
C VAL A 11 15.75 7.50 -6.24
N VAL A 12 16.08 6.86 -7.35
CA VAL A 12 15.15 6.70 -8.49
C VAL A 12 13.90 5.91 -8.08
N VAL A 13 14.06 4.85 -7.31
CA VAL A 13 12.93 4.06 -6.78
C VAL A 13 12.06 4.90 -5.84
N CYS A 14 12.66 5.65 -4.90
CA CYS A 14 11.93 6.54 -4.01
C CYS A 14 11.16 7.64 -4.76
N VAL A 15 11.79 8.27 -5.75
CA VAL A 15 11.16 9.32 -6.56
C VAL A 15 10.02 8.76 -7.41
N GLY A 16 10.23 7.61 -8.05
CA GLY A 16 9.19 6.91 -8.81
C GLY A 16 8.01 6.52 -7.94
N PHE A 17 8.27 6.01 -6.74
CA PHE A 17 7.23 5.66 -5.78
C PHE A 17 6.46 6.89 -5.28
N ALA A 18 7.14 7.99 -4.98
CA ALA A 18 6.50 9.25 -4.58
C ALA A 18 5.63 9.83 -5.70
N ALA A 19 6.11 9.83 -6.94
CA ALA A 19 5.35 10.28 -8.11
C ALA A 19 4.11 9.41 -8.34
N TRP A 20 4.23 8.09 -8.21
CA TRP A 20 3.12 7.16 -8.30
C TRP A 20 2.06 7.42 -7.21
N GLN A 21 2.49 7.63 -5.97
CA GLN A 21 1.60 7.96 -4.85
C GLN A 21 0.85 9.27 -5.09
N LEU A 22 1.54 10.30 -5.59
CA LEU A 22 0.91 11.58 -5.95
C LEU A 22 -0.10 11.44 -7.08
N LEU A 23 0.22 10.68 -8.13
CA LEU A 23 -0.70 10.36 -9.22
C LEU A 23 -1.94 9.62 -8.70
N ARG A 24 -1.73 8.61 -7.86
CA ARG A 24 -2.82 7.86 -7.24
C ARG A 24 -3.70 8.77 -6.37
N ALA A 25 -3.10 9.64 -5.57
CA ALA A 25 -3.83 10.60 -4.74
C ALA A 25 -4.64 11.59 -5.59
N LEU A 26 -4.08 12.09 -6.69
CA LEU A 26 -4.79 12.97 -7.63
C LEU A 26 -5.94 12.25 -8.35
N ILE A 27 -5.76 10.98 -8.73
CA ILE A 27 -6.81 10.18 -9.37
C ILE A 27 -7.96 9.93 -8.39
N VAL A 28 -7.68 9.64 -7.12
CA VAL A 28 -8.70 9.45 -6.08
C VAL A 28 -9.39 10.78 -5.76
N ALA A 29 -8.63 11.87 -5.61
CA ALA A 29 -9.17 13.20 -5.34
C ALA A 29 -10.08 13.71 -6.47
N ARG A 30 -9.75 13.43 -7.74
CA ARG A 30 -10.62 13.75 -8.88
C ARG A 30 -11.92 12.94 -8.92
N ARG A 31 -11.97 11.77 -8.28
CA ARG A 31 -13.17 10.92 -8.19
C ARG A 31 -14.10 11.33 -7.05
N THR A 32 -13.60 12.07 -6.07
CA THR A 32 -14.41 12.75 -5.06
C THR A 32 -14.72 14.17 -5.52
N PRO A 33 -15.92 14.47 -6.03
CA PRO A 33 -16.33 15.86 -6.21
C PRO A 33 -16.30 16.57 -4.84
N PRO A 34 -16.01 17.90 -4.81
CA PRO A 34 -16.07 18.65 -3.57
C PRO A 34 -17.50 18.56 -3.02
N ARG A 35 -17.65 17.86 -1.90
CA ARG A 35 -18.86 17.94 -1.09
C ARG A 35 -18.92 19.38 -0.61
N ALA A 36 -19.72 20.19 -1.30
CA ALA A 36 -20.02 21.54 -0.89
C ALA A 36 -20.39 21.52 0.59
N THR A 37 -19.56 22.17 1.39
CA THR A 37 -19.84 22.51 2.77
C THR A 37 -21.05 23.43 2.78
N SER A 38 -22.22 22.91 3.12
CA SER A 38 -23.30 23.70 3.69
C SER A 38 -23.46 23.29 5.15
N ALA A 39 -22.78 24.04 6.02
CA ALA A 39 -23.09 24.10 7.44
C ALA A 39 -24.46 24.79 7.65
N PRO A 40 -25.12 24.58 8.80
CA PRO A 40 -26.56 24.72 8.94
C PRO A 40 -26.96 26.19 9.16
N ALA A 41 -27.74 26.75 8.26
CA ALA A 41 -28.51 27.96 8.53
C ALA A 41 -29.84 27.54 9.15
N VAL A 42 -29.90 27.65 10.47
CA VAL A 42 -31.14 27.66 11.25
C VAL A 42 -31.96 28.85 10.78
N THR A 43 -33.01 28.60 10.00
CA THR A 43 -34.10 29.55 9.81
C THR A 43 -35.08 29.34 10.95
N VAL A 44 -35.10 30.32 11.86
CA VAL A 44 -36.14 30.47 12.88
C VAL A 44 -37.48 30.58 12.14
N VAL A 45 -38.29 29.53 12.27
CA VAL A 45 -39.70 29.56 11.90
C VAL A 45 -40.42 30.05 13.16
N ASP A 46 -40.84 31.31 13.14
CA ASP A 46 -41.87 31.79 14.05
C ASP A 46 -43.23 31.26 13.57
N GLU A 47 -44.04 30.87 14.54
CA GLU A 47 -45.30 30.16 14.41
C GLU A 47 -46.36 30.91 13.58
N GLU A 48 -47.16 30.17 12.80
CA GLU A 48 -48.61 30.03 13.02
C GLU A 48 -49.26 29.26 11.86
N GLY A 49 -50.12 28.30 12.19
CA GLY A 49 -51.15 27.79 11.27
C GLY A 49 -50.97 26.37 10.77
N ALA A 50 -51.37 25.41 11.62
CA ALA A 50 -52.14 24.21 11.31
C ALA A 50 -52.13 23.68 9.85
N GLU A 51 -51.59 22.48 9.66
CA GLU A 51 -52.34 21.24 9.38
C GLU A 51 -51.35 20.13 9.00
N ASP A 52 -51.36 19.08 9.81
CA ASP A 52 -50.81 17.76 9.50
C ASP A 52 -51.66 17.18 8.37
N ASP A 53 -51.10 17.07 7.17
CA ASP A 53 -51.72 16.28 6.11
C ASP A 53 -50.66 15.53 5.28
N GLY A 54 -50.56 14.24 5.58
CA GLY A 54 -50.54 13.22 4.54
C GLY A 54 -49.22 12.98 3.83
N PHE A 55 -48.46 12.00 4.35
CA PHE A 55 -47.59 11.18 3.52
C PHE A 55 -48.43 10.50 2.41
N ASP A 56 -48.37 11.05 1.19
CA ASP A 56 -49.07 10.50 0.02
C ASP A 56 -48.32 9.27 -0.55
N TYR A 57 -48.70 8.09 -0.07
CA TYR A 57 -48.20 6.80 -0.56
C TYR A 57 -49.15 6.12 -1.57
N ALA A 58 -50.15 6.84 -2.13
CA ALA A 58 -51.09 6.26 -3.10
C ALA A 58 -50.77 6.74 -4.53
N PRO A 59 -50.59 5.84 -5.52
CA PRO A 59 -50.36 6.29 -6.89
C PRO A 59 -51.68 6.85 -7.45
N ALA A 60 -51.75 8.17 -7.64
CA ALA A 60 -52.89 8.84 -8.24
C ALA A 60 -53.14 8.34 -9.67
N LEU A 61 -54.24 7.61 -9.87
CA LEU A 61 -54.70 7.15 -11.17
C LEU A 61 -55.24 8.34 -11.99
N ARG A 62 -54.50 8.73 -13.04
CA ARG A 62 -54.95 9.75 -14.00
C ARG A 62 -56.13 9.21 -14.83
N PRO A 63 -57.20 9.99 -15.06
CA PRO A 63 -58.27 9.57 -15.95
C PRO A 63 -57.79 9.56 -17.40
N ARG A 64 -57.98 8.41 -18.06
CA ARG A 64 -57.59 8.16 -19.45
C ARG A 64 -58.60 8.80 -20.40
N PRO A 65 -58.21 9.76 -21.26
CA PRO A 65 -59.09 10.23 -22.32
C PRO A 65 -59.31 9.10 -23.33
N VAL A 66 -60.58 8.78 -23.57
CA VAL A 66 -61.02 7.86 -24.63
C VAL A 66 -61.32 8.65 -25.88
N THR A 67 -60.56 8.40 -26.95
CA THR A 67 -60.94 8.66 -28.34
C THR A 67 -60.09 7.77 -29.26
N PRO A 68 -60.52 7.56 -30.51
CA PRO A 68 -61.06 6.30 -31.06
C PRO A 68 -60.04 5.17 -31.34
N ALA A 69 -60.56 3.94 -31.28
CA ALA A 69 -60.17 2.60 -31.80
C ALA A 69 -58.80 2.35 -32.50
N PRO A 70 -58.28 1.10 -32.46
CA PRO A 70 -56.99 0.76 -31.88
C PRO A 70 -55.90 0.48 -32.92
N ALA A 71 -54.76 1.15 -32.77
CA ALA A 71 -53.47 0.68 -33.24
C ALA A 71 -52.50 0.86 -32.06
N ALA A 72 -51.93 -0.14 -31.40
CA ALA A 72 -52.03 -1.58 -31.46
C ALA A 72 -51.72 -2.12 -30.03
N PRO A 73 -52.37 -3.18 -29.54
CA PRO A 73 -51.97 -3.85 -28.29
C PRO A 73 -50.52 -4.40 -28.34
N GLN A 74 -49.96 -4.54 -29.54
CA GLN A 74 -48.63 -5.05 -29.82
C GLN A 74 -47.50 -4.10 -29.37
N ALA A 75 -47.63 -2.79 -29.56
CA ALA A 75 -46.57 -1.84 -29.18
C ALA A 75 -46.34 -1.77 -27.65
N ALA A 76 -47.41 -1.96 -26.87
CA ALA A 76 -47.32 -2.01 -25.41
C ALA A 76 -46.75 -3.35 -24.91
N SER A 77 -47.05 -4.47 -25.58
CA SER A 77 -46.44 -5.77 -25.25
C SER A 77 -44.96 -5.82 -25.62
N ASP A 78 -44.58 -5.23 -26.75
CA ASP A 78 -43.18 -5.20 -27.22
C ASP A 78 -42.28 -4.42 -26.25
N ALA A 79 -42.76 -3.26 -25.76
CA ALA A 79 -42.02 -2.47 -24.76
C ALA A 79 -41.87 -3.18 -23.39
N VAL A 80 -42.83 -4.03 -23.00
CA VAL A 80 -42.74 -4.84 -21.78
C VAL A 80 -41.76 -5.99 -21.96
N VAL A 81 -41.75 -6.62 -23.15
CA VAL A 81 -40.80 -7.69 -23.49
C VAL A 81 -39.37 -7.14 -23.54
N GLU A 82 -39.14 -6.00 -24.18
CA GLU A 82 -37.82 -5.35 -24.25
C GLU A 82 -37.30 -4.98 -22.85
N ARG A 83 -38.14 -4.38 -22.01
CA ARG A 83 -37.79 -4.09 -20.60
C ARG A 83 -37.48 -5.36 -19.80
N SER A 84 -38.19 -6.46 -20.05
CA SER A 84 -37.91 -7.74 -19.39
C SER A 84 -36.58 -8.36 -19.84
N ALA A 85 -36.24 -8.22 -21.14
CA ALA A 85 -34.97 -8.66 -21.69
C ALA A 85 -33.79 -7.88 -21.11
N ASP A 86 -33.91 -6.56 -21.00
CA ASP A 86 -32.92 -5.69 -20.38
C ASP A 86 -32.67 -6.06 -18.91
N THR A 87 -33.74 -6.30 -18.14
CA THR A 87 -33.59 -6.71 -16.73
C THR A 87 -32.87 -8.05 -16.59
N PHE A 88 -33.16 -9.01 -17.47
CA PHE A 88 -32.49 -10.31 -17.47
C PHE A 88 -31.02 -10.19 -17.85
N GLN A 89 -30.69 -9.34 -18.83
CA GLN A 89 -29.30 -9.07 -19.20
C GLN A 89 -28.51 -8.43 -18.05
N LEU A 90 -29.09 -7.42 -17.38
CA LEU A 90 -28.47 -6.78 -16.22
C LEU A 90 -28.24 -7.77 -15.06
N GLU A 91 -29.17 -8.71 -14.84
CA GLU A 91 -28.98 -9.77 -13.84
C GLU A 91 -27.83 -10.71 -14.18
N LEU A 92 -27.69 -11.10 -15.46
CA LEU A 92 -26.59 -11.92 -15.93
C LEU A 92 -25.24 -11.20 -15.78
N GLU A 93 -25.17 -9.94 -16.19
CA GLU A 93 -23.98 -9.10 -16.02
C GLU A 93 -23.60 -8.94 -14.55
N SER A 94 -24.59 -8.68 -13.68
CA SER A 94 -24.37 -8.60 -12.23
C SER A 94 -23.83 -9.91 -11.65
N ARG A 95 -24.36 -11.06 -12.09
CA ARG A 95 -23.84 -12.37 -11.67
C ARG A 95 -22.42 -12.61 -12.19
N HIS A 96 -22.13 -12.22 -13.42
CA HIS A 96 -20.80 -12.36 -14.01
C HIS A 96 -19.77 -11.52 -13.25
N LEU A 97 -20.04 -10.22 -13.07
CA LEU A 97 -19.19 -9.31 -12.31
C LEU A 97 -18.96 -9.80 -10.88
N ARG A 98 -19.99 -10.34 -10.21
CA ARG A 98 -19.84 -10.92 -8.87
C ARG A 98 -18.89 -12.12 -8.85
N ARG A 99 -18.90 -12.97 -9.89
CA ARG A 99 -17.97 -14.10 -10.02
C ARG A 99 -16.55 -13.61 -10.25
N GLU A 100 -16.35 -12.66 -11.16
CA GLU A 100 -15.02 -12.08 -11.41
C GLU A 100 -14.45 -11.40 -10.16
N VAL A 101 -15.27 -10.65 -9.42
CA VAL A 101 -14.85 -10.03 -8.15
C VAL A 101 -14.48 -11.10 -7.11
N ALA A 102 -15.22 -12.22 -7.05
CA ALA A 102 -14.89 -13.31 -6.14
C ALA A 102 -13.56 -13.98 -6.52
N GLU A 103 -13.32 -14.19 -7.81
CA GLU A 103 -12.07 -14.76 -8.33
C GLU A 103 -10.87 -13.84 -8.06
N LEU A 104 -11.00 -12.55 -8.36
CA LEU A 104 -9.97 -11.55 -8.08
C LEU A 104 -9.64 -11.49 -6.58
N ARG A 105 -10.64 -11.54 -5.71
CA ARG A 105 -10.42 -11.60 -4.25
C ARG A 105 -9.65 -12.86 -3.84
N ALA A 106 -9.94 -14.01 -4.44
CA ALA A 106 -9.22 -15.25 -4.18
C ALA A 106 -7.76 -15.19 -4.66
N LEU A 107 -7.50 -14.57 -5.82
CA LEU A 107 -6.14 -14.34 -6.31
C LEU A 107 -5.37 -13.41 -5.38
N VAL A 108 -6.00 -12.30 -4.95
CA VAL A 108 -5.40 -11.36 -4.02
C VAL A 108 -5.10 -12.02 -2.67
N SER A 109 -5.99 -12.86 -2.13
CA SER A 109 -5.74 -13.56 -0.88
C SER A 109 -4.58 -14.56 -1.01
N ARG A 110 -4.47 -15.25 -2.15
CA ARG A 110 -3.34 -16.15 -2.43
C ARG A 110 -2.01 -15.38 -2.51
N GLN A 111 -2.00 -14.24 -3.19
CA GLN A 111 -0.81 -13.40 -3.27
C GLN A 111 -0.37 -12.86 -1.91
N HIS A 112 -1.30 -12.45 -1.06
CA HIS A 112 -0.96 -12.02 0.30
C HIS A 112 -0.34 -13.17 1.10
N ALA A 113 -0.91 -14.38 1.03
CA ALA A 113 -0.33 -15.54 1.71
C ALA A 113 1.09 -15.88 1.21
N GLU A 114 1.35 -15.73 -0.09
CA GLU A 114 2.68 -15.92 -0.66
C GLU A 114 3.67 -14.83 -0.21
N ILE A 115 3.23 -13.57 -0.15
CA ILE A 115 4.03 -12.46 0.38
C ILE A 115 4.37 -12.71 1.85
N ASP A 116 3.40 -13.13 2.66
CA ASP A 116 3.61 -13.41 4.09
C ASP A 116 4.61 -14.57 4.28
N ALA A 117 4.53 -15.62 3.46
CA ALA A 117 5.47 -16.72 3.47
C ALA A 117 6.90 -16.26 3.10
N LEU A 118 7.04 -15.45 2.04
CA LEU A 118 8.33 -14.89 1.64
C LEU A 118 8.90 -13.94 2.69
N GLN A 119 8.06 -13.14 3.35
CA GLN A 119 8.49 -12.28 4.44
C GLN A 119 9.02 -13.10 5.62
N LEU A 120 8.36 -14.21 5.97
CA LEU A 120 8.83 -15.12 7.01
C LEU A 120 10.16 -15.77 6.62
N GLU A 121 10.31 -16.20 5.38
CA GLU A 121 11.57 -16.77 4.87
C GLU A 121 12.71 -15.73 4.92
N VAL A 122 12.48 -14.51 4.44
CA VAL A 122 13.45 -13.42 4.51
C VAL A 122 13.81 -13.09 5.97
N ALA A 123 12.85 -13.08 6.88
CA ALA A 123 13.12 -12.89 8.30
C ALA A 123 14.00 -14.02 8.86
N GLY A 124 13.71 -15.28 8.53
CA GLY A 124 14.53 -16.43 8.92
C GLY A 124 15.94 -16.40 8.34
N LEU A 125 16.11 -15.95 7.09
CA LEU A 125 17.43 -15.77 6.49
C LEU A 125 18.20 -14.63 7.16
N ARG A 126 17.53 -13.54 7.53
CA ARG A 126 18.16 -12.45 8.28
C ARG A 126 18.65 -12.92 9.65
N THR A 127 17.84 -13.66 10.40
CA THR A 127 18.29 -14.21 11.69
C THR A 127 19.46 -15.17 11.52
N GLN A 128 19.45 -16.03 10.50
CA GLN A 128 20.60 -16.90 10.21
C GLN A 128 21.87 -16.12 9.86
N LEU A 129 21.75 -15.02 9.11
CA LEU A 129 22.88 -14.14 8.79
C LEU A 129 23.37 -13.36 10.01
N GLU A 130 22.46 -12.95 10.90
CA GLU A 130 22.80 -12.30 12.17
C GLU A 130 23.51 -13.30 13.09
N ASP A 131 23.04 -14.53 13.22
CA ASP A 131 23.68 -15.58 14.01
C ASP A 131 25.05 -15.96 13.44
N ALA A 132 25.15 -16.11 12.11
CA ALA A 132 26.41 -16.35 11.43
C ALA A 132 27.37 -15.14 11.53
N GLY A 133 26.83 -13.93 11.46
CA GLY A 133 27.56 -12.67 11.57
C GLY A 133 28.01 -12.35 13.00
N ALA A 134 27.25 -12.75 14.01
CA ALA A 134 27.62 -12.71 15.42
C ALA A 134 28.69 -13.74 15.72
N SER A 135 28.60 -14.92 15.11
CA SER A 135 29.65 -15.95 15.15
C SER A 135 30.93 -15.51 14.42
N ALA A 136 30.81 -14.80 13.30
CA ALA A 136 31.94 -14.24 12.54
C ALA A 136 32.52 -12.95 13.16
N SER A 137 31.70 -12.18 13.89
CA SER A 137 32.15 -11.11 14.79
C SER A 137 32.62 -11.66 16.14
N GLY A 138 32.81 -12.99 16.24
CA GLY A 138 33.61 -13.69 17.25
C GLY A 138 35.10 -13.33 17.18
N VAL A 139 35.39 -12.06 16.95
CA VAL A 139 36.67 -11.44 17.24
C VAL A 139 36.85 -11.61 18.74
N SER A 140 37.80 -12.46 19.14
CA SER A 140 38.21 -12.61 20.55
C SER A 140 38.28 -11.22 21.19
N PRO A 141 37.80 -11.03 22.45
CA PRO A 141 37.81 -9.72 23.11
C PRO A 141 39.18 -9.00 23.01
N GLU A 142 40.28 -9.76 23.02
CA GLU A 142 41.66 -9.27 22.83
C GLU A 142 41.88 -8.59 21.46
N TYR A 143 41.31 -9.13 20.39
CA TYR A 143 41.41 -8.56 19.05
C TYR A 143 40.48 -7.33 18.89
N SER A 144 39.35 -7.31 19.60
CA SER A 144 38.47 -6.12 19.63
C SER A 144 39.13 -4.95 20.37
N GLU A 145 39.90 -5.25 21.42
CA GLU A 145 40.69 -4.26 22.16
C GLU A 145 41.83 -3.71 21.29
N SER A 146 42.65 -4.58 20.68
CA SER A 146 43.73 -4.13 19.79
C SER A 146 43.24 -3.29 18.61
N LEU A 147 42.06 -3.59 18.06
CA LEU A 147 41.41 -2.76 17.03
C LEU A 147 41.09 -1.35 17.53
N ARG A 148 40.53 -1.21 18.73
CA ARG A 148 40.26 0.11 19.33
C ARG A 148 41.54 0.90 19.58
N LEU A 149 42.62 0.23 19.98
CA LEU A 149 43.91 0.88 20.22
C LEU A 149 44.55 1.35 18.90
N ALA A 150 44.42 0.56 17.84
CA ALA A 150 44.85 0.96 16.50
C ALA A 150 44.04 2.16 15.96
N GLU A 151 42.73 2.21 16.21
CA GLU A 151 41.89 3.37 15.86
C GLU A 151 42.28 4.64 16.66
N GLN A 152 42.80 4.49 17.87
CA GLN A 152 43.36 5.57 18.68
C GLN A 152 44.75 6.02 18.23
N GLY A 153 45.34 5.36 17.22
CA GLY A 153 46.64 5.70 16.65
C GLY A 153 47.84 5.15 17.42
N MET A 154 47.66 4.13 18.25
CA MET A 154 48.75 3.47 18.98
C MET A 154 49.68 2.69 18.03
N ALA A 155 50.98 2.65 18.35
CA ALA A 155 51.99 1.93 17.58
C ALA A 155 51.84 0.40 17.72
N ALA A 156 52.25 -0.35 16.68
CA ALA A 156 52.07 -1.80 16.63
C ALA A 156 52.82 -2.53 17.77
N GLU A 157 54.01 -2.06 18.16
CA GLU A 157 54.77 -2.66 19.25
C GLU A 157 54.06 -2.51 20.61
N GLU A 158 53.40 -1.38 20.83
CA GLU A 158 52.69 -1.09 22.07
C GLU A 158 51.37 -1.85 22.17
N ILE A 159 50.67 -2.02 21.03
CA ILE A 159 49.48 -2.87 20.94
C ILE A 159 49.85 -4.34 21.19
N ALA A 160 50.94 -4.83 20.60
CA ALA A 160 51.43 -6.20 20.79
C ALA A 160 51.73 -6.50 22.27
N ALA A 161 52.44 -5.59 22.94
CA ALA A 161 52.76 -5.74 24.35
C ALA A 161 51.52 -5.70 25.26
N ARG A 162 50.54 -4.84 24.95
CA ARG A 162 49.36 -4.66 25.81
C ARG A 162 48.29 -5.74 25.63
N CYS A 163 48.08 -6.20 24.40
CA CYS A 163 47.08 -7.21 24.07
C CYS A 163 47.65 -8.64 24.08
N GLY A 164 48.96 -8.82 24.32
CA GLY A 164 49.59 -10.14 24.35
C GLY A 164 49.67 -10.84 22.99
N ILE A 165 49.59 -10.08 21.90
CA ILE A 165 49.62 -10.58 20.52
C ILE A 165 50.99 -10.38 19.89
N THR A 166 51.25 -11.00 18.74
CA THR A 166 52.51 -10.82 18.03
C THR A 166 52.58 -9.44 17.36
N VAL A 167 53.79 -8.92 17.13
CA VAL A 167 53.99 -7.64 16.42
C VAL A 167 53.42 -7.70 15.00
N ALA A 168 53.53 -8.85 14.33
CA ALA A 168 52.95 -9.05 13.00
C ALA A 168 51.41 -8.98 13.00
N GLU A 169 50.75 -9.53 14.04
CA GLU A 169 49.30 -9.39 14.21
C GLU A 169 48.90 -7.94 14.51
N ALA A 170 49.68 -7.22 15.31
CA ALA A 170 49.42 -5.81 15.59
C ALA A 170 49.56 -4.92 14.34
N GLU A 171 50.52 -5.19 13.47
CA GLU A 171 50.64 -4.51 12.16
C GLU A 171 49.44 -4.80 11.25
N LEU A 172 48.96 -6.05 11.23
CA LEU A 172 47.76 -6.42 10.49
C LEU A 172 46.55 -5.62 11.00
N VAL A 173 46.35 -5.56 12.31
CA VAL A 173 45.28 -4.78 12.95
C VAL A 173 45.36 -3.30 12.58
N LEU A 174 46.56 -2.72 12.57
CA LEU A 174 46.79 -1.32 12.18
C LEU A 174 46.43 -1.07 10.71
N SER A 175 46.78 -1.99 9.81
CA SER A 175 46.41 -1.91 8.40
C SER A 175 44.89 -2.00 8.20
N LEU A 176 44.22 -2.86 8.97
CA LEU A 176 42.77 -3.03 8.95
C LEU A 176 42.06 -1.76 9.45
N ALA A 177 42.50 -1.20 10.58
CA ALA A 177 41.96 0.04 11.15
C ALA A 177 42.08 1.21 10.17
N ARG A 178 43.24 1.35 9.49
CA ARG A 178 43.46 2.38 8.47
C ARG A 178 42.54 2.20 7.26
N SER A 179 42.28 0.97 6.84
CA SER A 179 41.35 0.67 5.74
C SER A 179 39.88 0.99 6.07
N ARG A 180 39.51 0.93 7.35
CA ARG A 180 38.14 1.17 7.83
C ARG A 180 37.84 2.65 8.06
N GLY A 181 38.86 3.43 8.44
CA GLY A 181 38.75 4.88 8.66
C GLY A 181 38.92 5.75 7.42
N ALA A 182 39.35 5.18 6.29
CA ALA A 182 39.45 5.92 5.02
C ALA A 182 38.04 6.20 4.45
N PRO A 183 37.66 7.48 4.21
CA PRO A 183 36.42 7.78 3.51
C PRO A 183 36.53 7.22 2.08
N ARG A 184 35.57 6.37 1.69
CA ARG A 184 35.42 5.88 0.31
C ARG A 184 34.83 6.95 -0.61
#